data_AF-A0A937Q9V4-F1
#
_entry.id   AF-A0A937Q9V4-F1
#
_cell.length_a   1.000
_cell.length_b   1.000
_cell.length_c   1.000
_cell.angle_alpha   90.00
_cell.angle_beta   90.00
_cell.angle_gamma   90.00
#
_symmetry.space_group_name_H-M   'P 1'
#
loop_
_entity.id
_entity.type
_entity.pdbx_description
1 polymer ?
#
loop_
_entity_poly.entity_id
_entity_poly.type
_entity_poly.pdbx_seq_one_letter_code
_entity_poly.pdbx_strand_id
1 'polypeptide(L)'
;MMQDAGYRDAEYTIQDAGYRILGTRYFEEEVHYRETSIENHESSIPGPDLACLGPVMEGQIWRNNRSKGLFKARRASRSRPGLGTGRAGINPEGFTLIEVVATLIIVGVLAAVGTTRFISTGAVSVRAAAEMVQADIRYAQEAAMAEHTEKSVSFVYRASTYTVDSENMELPSGVTIGNNFTVTFNSLGEPTFLPEDEDSVKISANGQDKTISVTEYTGKVSIS
;
A
#
# COMPACT_ATOMS: atom_id res chain seq x y z
N MET A 1 26.06 -17.14 72.72
CA MET A 1 24.58 -17.06 72.77
C MET A 1 24.25 -15.59 72.54
N MET A 2 23.56 -15.13 71.50
CA MET A 2 22.54 -15.69 70.60
C MET A 2 22.88 -15.26 69.15
N GLN A 3 23.08 -16.17 68.20
CA GLN A 3 22.11 -16.81 67.30
C GLN A 3 21.43 -15.85 66.30
N ASP A 4 22.21 -15.60 65.24
CA ASP A 4 21.87 -15.53 63.83
C ASP A 4 20.45 -16.01 63.45
N ALA A 5 19.66 -15.14 62.84
CA ALA A 5 18.39 -15.47 62.22
C ALA A 5 18.45 -15.04 60.74
N GLY A 6 18.84 -16.00 59.92
CA GLY A 6 19.05 -15.86 58.49
C GLY A 6 17.80 -15.44 57.74
N TYR A 7 18.04 -14.57 56.77
CA TYR A 7 17.20 -14.32 55.61
C TYR A 7 17.01 -15.65 54.87
N ARG A 8 15.79 -16.21 54.88
CA ARG A 8 15.46 -17.44 54.16
C ARG A 8 14.89 -17.07 52.81
N ASP A 9 15.65 -17.37 51.78
CA ASP A 9 15.24 -17.32 50.39
C ASP A 9 14.00 -18.21 50.21
N ALA A 10 12.91 -17.62 49.72
CA ALA A 10 11.79 -18.40 49.21
C ALA A 10 12.19 -18.91 47.83
N GLU A 11 12.73 -20.13 47.79
CA GLU A 11 12.97 -20.88 46.57
C GLU A 11 11.63 -21.11 45.86
N TYR A 12 11.38 -20.35 44.79
CA TYR A 12 10.21 -20.56 43.93
C TYR A 12 10.51 -21.78 43.04
N THR A 13 10.20 -22.98 43.53
CA THR A 13 10.22 -24.18 42.69
C THR A 13 9.08 -24.10 41.69
N ILE A 14 9.38 -23.66 40.46
CA ILE A 14 8.48 -23.82 39.32
C ILE A 14 8.36 -25.32 39.04
N GLN A 15 7.25 -25.93 39.46
CA GLN A 15 6.87 -27.23 38.92
C GLN A 15 6.41 -26.99 37.49
N ASP A 16 7.31 -27.29 36.55
CA ASP A 16 7.09 -27.29 35.12
C ASP A 16 6.00 -28.32 34.77
N ALA A 17 4.74 -27.90 34.92
CA ALA A 17 3.62 -28.57 34.30
C ALA A 17 3.60 -28.10 32.84
N GLY A 18 4.42 -28.75 32.01
CA GLY A 18 4.57 -28.41 30.60
C GLY A 18 3.21 -28.32 29.89
N TYR A 19 2.73 -27.10 29.67
CA TYR A 19 1.69 -26.81 28.70
C TYR A 19 2.38 -26.56 27.36
N ARG A 20 2.41 -27.59 26.50
CA ARG A 20 2.65 -27.37 25.06
C ARG A 20 1.45 -26.61 24.52
N ILE A 21 1.58 -25.29 24.42
CA ILE A 21 0.72 -24.50 23.55
C ILE A 21 1.02 -24.96 22.13
N LEU A 22 0.18 -25.86 21.62
CA LEU A 22 0.10 -26.12 20.19
C LEU A 22 -0.37 -24.81 19.57
N GLY A 23 0.54 -24.12 18.91
CA GLY A 23 0.34 -22.78 18.39
C GLY A 23 -1.02 -22.65 17.70
N THR A 24 -1.84 -21.73 18.22
CA THR A 24 -2.92 -21.13 17.44
C THR A 24 -2.25 -20.23 16.43
N ARG A 25 -1.73 -20.84 15.34
CA ARG A 25 -1.48 -20.11 14.11
C ARG A 25 -2.81 -19.47 13.75
N TYR A 26 -2.82 -18.15 13.66
CA TYR A 26 -3.81 -17.44 12.87
C TYR A 26 -3.96 -18.21 11.56
N PHE A 27 -5.14 -18.76 11.31
CA PHE A 27 -5.49 -19.22 9.99
C PHE A 27 -5.51 -17.97 9.13
N GLU A 28 -4.40 -17.68 8.44
CA GLU A 28 -4.49 -17.06 7.13
C GLU A 28 -5.37 -18.01 6.31
N GLU A 29 -6.62 -17.62 6.10
CA GLU A 29 -7.41 -18.15 5.02
C GLU A 29 -6.73 -17.65 3.73
N GLU A 30 -5.70 -18.39 3.30
CA GLU A 30 -5.22 -18.34 1.93
C GLU A 30 -6.42 -18.67 1.05
N VAL A 31 -7.04 -17.64 0.47
CA VAL A 31 -7.87 -17.79 -0.72
C VAL A 31 -6.94 -18.19 -1.85
N HIS A 32 -6.63 -19.48 -1.87
CA HIS A 32 -5.90 -20.16 -2.92
C HIS A 32 -6.81 -20.17 -4.14
N TYR A 33 -6.53 -19.31 -5.12
CA TYR A 33 -7.12 -19.45 -6.44
C TYR A 33 -6.68 -20.82 -6.98
N ARG A 34 -7.60 -21.79 -7.00
CA ARG A 34 -7.43 -22.99 -7.81
C ARG A 34 -7.45 -22.55 -9.27
N GLU A 35 -6.27 -22.39 -9.87
CA GLU A 35 -6.14 -22.53 -11.31
C GLU A 35 -6.59 -23.94 -11.67
N THR A 36 -7.76 -24.06 -12.29
CA THR A 36 -8.10 -25.24 -13.06
C THR A 36 -7.08 -25.33 -14.19
N SER A 37 -6.19 -26.31 -14.14
CA SER A 37 -5.34 -26.67 -15.27
C SER A 37 -6.23 -26.92 -16.48
N ILE A 38 -6.28 -25.95 -17.38
CA ILE A 38 -6.71 -26.17 -18.76
C ILE A 38 -5.56 -26.94 -19.40
N GLU A 39 -5.81 -28.21 -19.74
CA GLU A 39 -4.92 -28.97 -20.63
C GLU A 39 -4.78 -28.20 -21.94
N ASN A 40 -3.72 -27.43 -22.06
CA ASN A 40 -3.31 -26.82 -23.31
C ASN A 40 -2.69 -27.93 -24.16
N HIS A 41 -3.51 -28.50 -25.03
CA HIS A 41 -3.11 -29.29 -26.16
C HIS A 41 -2.18 -28.43 -27.04
N GLU A 42 -0.86 -28.58 -26.89
CA GLU A 42 0.15 -27.90 -27.71
C GLU A 42 -0.04 -28.30 -29.18
N SER A 43 -0.68 -27.43 -29.95
CA SER A 43 -0.54 -27.40 -31.40
C SER A 43 0.83 -26.79 -31.72
N SER A 44 1.84 -27.65 -31.86
CA SER A 44 3.18 -27.29 -32.30
C SER A 44 3.13 -26.80 -33.76
N ILE A 45 3.13 -25.48 -33.96
CA ILE A 45 3.47 -24.87 -35.25
C ILE A 45 4.99 -24.71 -35.25
N PRO A 46 5.73 -25.35 -36.18
CA PRO A 46 7.18 -25.32 -36.18
C PRO A 46 7.70 -23.93 -36.55
N GLY A 47 8.63 -23.43 -35.74
CA GLY A 47 9.40 -22.22 -36.03
C GLY A 47 10.32 -22.44 -37.25
N PRO A 48 10.63 -21.38 -38.02
CA PRO A 48 11.52 -21.49 -39.16
C PRO A 48 12.96 -21.30 -38.70
N ASP A 49 13.57 -22.35 -38.17
CA ASP A 49 15.02 -22.41 -38.20
C ASP A 49 15.53 -23.85 -38.12
N LEU A 50 16.51 -24.14 -38.98
CA LEU A 50 17.34 -25.36 -38.97
C LEU A 50 16.68 -26.67 -39.44
N ALA A 51 16.17 -26.66 -40.67
CA ALA A 51 16.23 -27.85 -41.52
C ALA A 51 17.47 -27.76 -42.42
N CYS A 52 18.18 -28.88 -42.56
CA CYS A 52 19.28 -29.15 -43.49
C CYS A 52 20.71 -28.93 -42.98
N LEU A 53 21.10 -29.69 -41.96
CA LEU A 53 22.42 -30.34 -41.99
C LEU A 53 22.33 -31.56 -42.92
N GLY A 54 22.89 -31.43 -44.12
CA GLY A 54 23.18 -32.50 -45.07
C GLY A 54 24.56 -32.22 -45.71
N PRO A 55 25.32 -33.24 -46.12
CA PRO A 55 26.77 -33.14 -46.23
C PRO A 55 27.25 -32.51 -47.56
N VAL A 56 28.46 -31.93 -47.48
CA VAL A 56 29.56 -31.90 -48.46
C VAL A 56 29.17 -32.16 -49.94
N MET A 57 29.32 -31.14 -50.80
CA MET A 57 30.19 -31.14 -51.99
C MET A 57 30.15 -29.79 -52.73
N GLU A 58 31.30 -29.09 -52.71
CA GLU A 58 32.04 -28.61 -53.87
C GLU A 58 31.32 -28.16 -55.16
N GLY A 59 31.64 -26.93 -55.56
CA GLY A 59 31.78 -26.51 -56.95
C GLY A 59 30.49 -26.26 -57.74
N GLN A 60 30.30 -25.04 -58.22
CA GLN A 60 30.90 -24.61 -59.48
C GLN A 60 30.51 -23.17 -59.83
N ILE A 61 31.51 -22.47 -60.35
CA ILE A 61 31.49 -21.16 -60.99
C ILE A 61 30.43 -21.13 -62.09
N TRP A 62 29.57 -20.10 -62.15
CA TRP A 62 29.08 -19.58 -63.43
C TRP A 62 28.97 -18.05 -63.42
N ARG A 63 29.87 -17.44 -64.19
CA ARG A 63 29.74 -16.12 -64.82
C ARG A 63 28.46 -16.11 -65.65
N ASN A 64 27.89 -14.93 -65.94
CA ASN A 64 27.40 -14.48 -67.26
C ASN A 64 26.85 -13.05 -67.10
N ASN A 65 27.56 -12.01 -67.53
CA ASN A 65 27.82 -11.55 -68.90
C ASN A 65 26.66 -10.73 -69.50
N ARG A 66 26.98 -9.45 -69.74
CA ARG A 66 26.20 -8.41 -70.41
C ARG A 66 25.71 -8.88 -71.79
N SER A 67 24.47 -8.55 -72.13
CA SER A 67 24.16 -8.17 -73.49
C SER A 67 23.10 -7.06 -73.53
N LYS A 68 23.30 -6.17 -74.50
CA LYS A 68 22.59 -4.93 -74.74
C LYS A 68 21.27 -5.21 -75.47
N GLY A 69 20.25 -4.37 -75.25
CA GLY A 69 19.04 -4.38 -76.07
C GLY A 69 18.19 -3.14 -75.86
N LEU A 70 18.30 -2.20 -76.80
CA LEU A 70 17.42 -1.04 -76.96
C LEU A 70 15.95 -1.48 -77.08
N PHE A 71 15.07 -0.94 -76.25
CA PHE A 71 13.69 -0.68 -76.64
C PHE A 71 13.28 0.74 -76.25
N LYS A 72 13.09 1.58 -77.28
CA LYS A 72 12.44 2.88 -77.18
C LYS A 72 10.94 2.65 -77.05
N ALA A 73 10.34 3.10 -75.96
CA ALA A 73 8.91 3.42 -75.91
C ALA A 73 8.75 4.92 -75.62
N ARG A 74 8.17 5.63 -76.59
CA ARG A 74 7.78 7.04 -76.52
C ARG A 74 6.29 7.12 -76.14
N ARG A 75 5.93 8.16 -75.37
CA ARG A 75 4.58 8.62 -74.94
C ARG A 75 3.87 7.69 -73.93
N ALA A 76 3.17 8.17 -72.91
CA ALA A 76 2.54 9.48 -72.74
C ALA A 76 2.66 9.98 -71.30
N SER A 77 2.93 11.28 -71.18
CA SER A 77 2.63 12.07 -69.98
C SER A 77 1.13 11.95 -69.69
N ARG A 78 0.77 11.17 -68.67
CA ARG A 78 -0.49 11.38 -67.96
C ARG A 78 -0.17 12.33 -66.83
N SER A 79 -0.28 13.62 -67.13
CA SER A 79 -0.57 14.63 -66.12
C SER A 79 -1.68 14.08 -65.23
N ARG A 80 -1.37 13.82 -63.96
CA ARG A 80 -2.37 13.72 -62.91
C ARG A 80 -2.53 15.13 -62.33
N PRO A 81 -3.48 15.94 -62.83
CA PRO A 81 -3.93 17.10 -62.09
C PRO A 81 -4.79 16.58 -60.93
N GLY A 82 -4.31 16.81 -59.73
CA GLY A 82 -4.99 16.34 -58.52
C GLY A 82 -4.15 16.55 -57.28
N LEU A 83 -3.35 17.61 -57.26
CA LEU A 83 -2.83 18.16 -56.01
C LEU A 83 -4.01 18.90 -55.36
N GLY A 84 -4.96 18.11 -54.85
CA GLY A 84 -5.88 18.55 -53.83
C GLY A 84 -5.02 18.90 -52.64
N THR A 85 -4.58 20.15 -52.60
CA THR A 85 -4.08 20.76 -51.38
C THR A 85 -5.27 20.76 -50.44
N GLY A 86 -5.40 19.67 -49.66
CA GLY A 86 -6.11 19.66 -48.40
C GLY A 86 -5.36 20.56 -47.43
N ARG A 87 -5.22 21.84 -47.78
CA ARG A 87 -5.18 22.91 -46.80
C ARG A 87 -6.60 22.94 -46.26
N ALA A 88 -6.92 21.99 -45.38
CA ALA A 88 -7.85 22.26 -44.31
C ALA A 88 -7.23 23.47 -43.61
N GLY A 89 -7.68 24.65 -44.02
CA GLY A 89 -7.41 25.85 -43.28
C GLY A 89 -7.83 25.52 -41.86
N ILE A 90 -6.89 25.58 -40.93
CA ILE A 90 -7.26 25.77 -39.55
C ILE A 90 -7.77 27.21 -39.54
N ASN A 91 -9.02 27.38 -39.97
CA ASN A 91 -9.73 28.62 -39.76
C ASN A 91 -9.68 28.80 -38.23
N PRO A 92 -9.14 29.90 -37.70
CA PRO A 92 -9.37 30.23 -36.31
C PRO A 92 -10.85 30.62 -36.21
N GLU A 93 -11.73 29.61 -36.15
CA GLU A 93 -13.14 29.81 -35.89
C GLU A 93 -13.24 30.26 -34.44
N GLY A 94 -13.77 31.47 -34.24
CA GLY A 94 -14.08 31.99 -32.91
C GLY A 94 -15.22 31.19 -32.28
N PHE A 95 -15.20 31.07 -30.96
CA PHE A 95 -16.28 30.44 -30.20
C PHE A 95 -17.63 31.10 -30.50
N THR A 96 -18.65 30.28 -30.70
CA THR A 96 -20.02 30.79 -30.90
C THR A 96 -20.62 31.28 -29.58
N LEU A 97 -21.56 32.23 -29.62
CA LEU A 97 -22.22 32.74 -28.40
C LEU A 97 -22.88 31.60 -27.60
N ILE A 98 -23.51 30.65 -28.29
CA ILE A 98 -24.16 29.51 -27.64
C ILE A 98 -23.16 28.58 -26.96
N GLU A 99 -21.98 28.38 -27.55
CA GLU A 99 -20.91 27.57 -26.98
C GLU A 99 -20.31 28.21 -25.72
N VAL A 100 -20.16 29.55 -25.73
CA VAL A 100 -19.75 30.29 -24.52
C VAL A 100 -20.81 30.18 -23.41
N VAL A 101 -22.09 30.27 -23.75
CA VAL A 101 -23.17 30.11 -22.75
C VAL A 101 -23.21 28.68 -22.20
N ALA A 102 -23.09 27.67 -23.06
CA ALA A 102 -23.08 26.27 -22.63
C ALA A 102 -21.87 25.94 -21.74
N THR A 103 -20.68 26.45 -22.08
CA THR A 103 -19.47 26.27 -21.26
C THR A 103 -19.57 26.96 -19.90
N LEU A 104 -20.14 28.18 -19.83
CA LEU A 104 -20.38 28.86 -18.55
C LEU A 104 -21.34 28.09 -17.64
N ILE A 105 -22.37 27.45 -18.21
CA ILE A 105 -23.29 26.59 -17.44
C ILE A 105 -22.54 25.37 -16.90
N ILE A 106 -21.73 24.70 -17.73
CA ILE A 106 -20.94 23.53 -17.31
C ILE A 106 -19.95 23.92 -16.21
N VAL A 107 -19.21 25.02 -16.38
CA VAL A 107 -18.26 25.51 -15.36
C VAL A 107 -18.99 25.91 -14.08
N GLY A 108 -20.19 26.51 -14.17
CA GLY A 108 -21.00 26.83 -13.00
C GLY A 108 -21.40 25.61 -12.18
N VAL A 109 -21.83 24.53 -12.85
CA VAL A 109 -22.16 23.27 -12.18
C VAL A 109 -20.91 22.60 -11.62
N LEU A 110 -19.81 22.56 -12.38
CA LEU A 110 -18.53 22.01 -11.93
C LEU A 110 -17.94 22.80 -10.76
N ALA A 111 -18.12 24.12 -10.72
CA ALA A 111 -17.71 24.96 -9.59
C ALA A 111 -18.56 24.66 -8.36
N ALA A 112 -19.87 24.50 -8.51
CA ALA A 112 -20.76 24.13 -7.41
C ALA A 112 -20.42 22.75 -6.82
N VAL A 113 -20.17 21.74 -7.67
CA VAL A 113 -19.88 20.37 -7.22
C VAL A 113 -18.42 20.21 -6.80
N GLY A 114 -17.47 20.86 -7.49
CA GLY A 114 -16.03 20.73 -7.26
C GLY A 114 -15.55 21.24 -5.90
N THR A 115 -16.31 22.14 -5.27
CA THR A 115 -15.99 22.62 -3.90
C THR A 115 -16.13 21.55 -2.84
N THR A 116 -17.04 20.57 -3.01
CA THR A 116 -17.29 19.53 -2.00
C THR A 116 -16.10 18.58 -1.78
N ARG A 117 -15.22 18.42 -2.78
CA ARG A 117 -14.04 17.55 -2.69
C ARG A 117 -12.94 18.12 -1.79
N PHE A 118 -12.91 19.44 -1.56
CA PHE A 118 -11.89 20.12 -0.77
C PHE A 118 -12.26 20.35 0.70
N ILE A 119 -13.43 19.90 1.13
CA ILE A 119 -13.80 19.92 2.55
C ILE A 119 -12.87 18.95 3.27
N SER A 120 -12.00 19.50 4.12
CA SER A 120 -10.94 18.81 4.86
C SER A 120 -11.43 17.48 5.45
N THR A 121 -10.97 16.37 4.88
CA THR A 121 -11.12 15.05 5.49
C THR A 121 -10.26 14.91 6.75
N GLY A 122 -9.47 15.92 7.11
CA GLY A 122 -8.56 15.90 8.25
C GLY A 122 -9.23 15.63 9.59
N ALA A 123 -10.40 16.24 9.84
CA ALA A 123 -11.15 15.99 11.07
C ALA A 123 -11.75 14.56 11.12
N VAL A 124 -12.09 13.99 9.97
CA VAL A 124 -12.57 12.61 9.87
C VAL A 124 -11.40 11.63 10.02
N SER A 125 -10.25 11.93 9.41
CA SER A 125 -9.07 11.07 9.47
C SER A 125 -8.42 11.05 10.84
N VAL A 126 -8.35 12.20 11.56
CA VAL A 126 -7.79 12.24 12.92
C VAL A 126 -8.64 11.47 13.91
N ARG A 127 -9.98 11.54 13.77
CA ARG A 127 -10.89 10.81 14.63
C ARG A 127 -10.82 9.30 14.38
N ALA A 128 -10.87 8.88 13.12
CA ALA A 128 -10.74 7.47 12.77
C ALA A 128 -9.39 6.88 13.23
N ALA A 129 -8.30 7.64 13.07
CA ALA A 129 -6.99 7.24 13.58
C ALA A 129 -6.96 7.16 15.11
N ALA A 130 -7.59 8.11 15.81
CA ALA A 130 -7.67 8.04 17.28
C ALA A 130 -8.51 6.85 17.77
N GLU A 131 -9.59 6.51 17.07
CA GLU A 131 -10.42 5.33 17.36
C GLU A 131 -9.65 4.02 17.10
N MET A 132 -8.85 3.96 16.04
CA MET A 132 -7.94 2.84 15.75
C MET A 132 -6.90 2.66 16.86
N VAL A 133 -6.18 3.73 17.23
CA VAL A 133 -5.19 3.69 18.31
C VAL A 133 -5.83 3.31 19.65
N GLN A 134 -7.03 3.82 19.96
CA GLN A 134 -7.78 3.41 21.14
C GLN A 134 -8.10 1.91 21.14
N ALA A 135 -8.51 1.36 19.99
CA ALA A 135 -8.79 -0.06 19.86
C ALA A 135 -7.53 -0.91 20.07
N ASP A 136 -6.39 -0.47 19.55
CA ASP A 136 -5.12 -1.19 19.68
C ASP A 136 -4.56 -1.15 21.11
N ILE A 137 -4.68 -0.01 21.81
CA ILE A 137 -4.32 0.06 23.23
C ILE A 137 -5.19 -0.88 24.06
N ARG A 138 -6.51 -0.92 23.77
CA ARG A 138 -7.42 -1.87 24.43
C ARG A 138 -7.09 -3.31 24.08
N TYR A 139 -6.73 -3.59 22.84
CA TYR A 139 -6.28 -4.91 22.42
C TYR A 139 -5.03 -5.34 23.18
N ALA A 140 -4.02 -4.47 23.31
CA ALA A 140 -2.82 -4.75 24.08
C ALA A 140 -3.14 -5.06 25.55
N GLN A 141 -4.07 -4.30 26.16
CA GLN A 141 -4.56 -4.55 27.52
C GLN A 141 -5.25 -5.93 27.64
N GLU A 142 -6.16 -6.25 26.72
CA GLU A 142 -6.89 -7.52 26.67
C GLU A 142 -5.92 -8.70 26.43
N ALA A 143 -4.94 -8.54 25.55
CA ALA A 143 -3.89 -9.52 25.27
C ALA A 143 -2.99 -9.76 26.49
N ALA A 144 -2.63 -8.71 27.23
CA ALA A 144 -1.83 -8.84 28.45
C ALA A 144 -2.55 -9.68 29.52
N MET A 145 -3.85 -9.45 29.67
CA MET A 145 -4.70 -10.24 30.58
C MET A 145 -4.89 -11.69 30.11
N ALA A 146 -5.06 -11.91 28.80
CA ALA A 146 -5.28 -13.23 28.23
C ALA A 146 -4.03 -14.12 28.25
N GLU A 147 -2.86 -13.54 27.97
CA GLU A 147 -1.58 -14.26 27.91
C GLU A 147 -0.83 -14.27 29.25
N HIS A 148 -1.37 -13.59 30.27
CA HIS A 148 -0.71 -13.36 31.57
C HIS A 148 0.73 -12.84 31.44
N THR A 149 0.99 -12.06 30.39
CA THR A 149 2.31 -11.53 30.05
C THR A 149 2.18 -10.03 29.78
N GLU A 150 3.21 -9.26 30.08
CA GLU A 150 3.20 -7.82 29.83
C GLU A 150 3.12 -7.52 28.33
N LYS A 151 2.32 -6.52 27.96
CA LYS A 151 2.21 -6.01 26.59
C LYS A 151 2.42 -4.51 26.58
N SER A 152 3.23 -4.02 25.64
CA SER A 152 3.56 -2.60 25.53
C SER A 152 2.98 -1.98 24.27
N VAL A 153 2.67 -0.69 24.31
CA VAL A 153 2.34 0.11 23.13
C VAL A 153 3.21 1.36 23.16
N SER A 154 3.98 1.60 22.10
CA SER A 154 4.95 2.70 22.04
C SER A 154 4.72 3.59 20.83
N PHE A 155 4.72 4.90 21.10
CA PHE A 155 4.49 5.97 20.16
C PHE A 155 5.70 6.90 20.13
N VAL A 156 6.14 7.25 18.92
CA VAL A 156 7.28 8.13 18.68
C VAL A 156 6.80 9.42 18.02
N TYR A 157 7.27 10.56 18.52
CA TYR A 157 6.90 11.87 18.04
C TYR A 157 7.14 12.03 16.54
N ARG A 158 6.11 12.51 15.83
CA ARG A 158 6.05 12.71 14.38
C ARG A 158 6.20 11.45 13.53
N ALA A 159 6.17 10.26 14.13
CA ALA A 159 6.08 9.04 13.35
C ALA A 159 4.66 8.86 12.79
N SER A 160 4.59 8.17 11.65
CA SER A 160 3.35 7.67 11.04
C SER A 160 3.05 6.22 11.46
N THR A 161 3.86 5.66 12.37
CA THR A 161 3.78 4.28 12.82
C THR A 161 3.93 4.24 14.33
N TYR A 162 3.42 3.19 14.94
CA TYR A 162 3.58 2.89 16.36
C TYR A 162 3.71 1.39 16.53
N THR A 163 4.21 0.96 17.68
CA THR A 163 4.40 -0.48 17.93
C THR A 163 3.44 -0.96 18.99
N VAL A 164 2.78 -2.08 18.72
CA VAL A 164 2.02 -2.85 19.70
C VAL A 164 2.83 -4.11 19.96
N ASP A 165 3.45 -4.19 21.13
CA ASP A 165 4.42 -5.21 21.51
C ASP A 165 5.59 -5.26 20.51
N SER A 166 5.69 -6.33 19.71
CA SER A 166 6.70 -6.46 18.65
C SER A 166 6.17 -6.19 17.23
N GLU A 167 4.91 -5.80 17.10
CA GLU A 167 4.25 -5.55 15.82
C GLU A 167 4.22 -4.06 15.49
N ASN A 168 4.52 -3.71 14.23
CA ASN A 168 4.46 -2.33 13.76
C ASN A 168 3.10 -2.06 13.11
N MET A 169 2.41 -1.04 13.61
CA MET A 169 1.12 -0.57 13.14
C MET A 169 1.30 0.74 12.37
N GLU A 170 0.56 0.89 11.26
CA GLU A 170 0.63 2.05 10.39
C GLU A 170 -0.59 2.96 10.61
N LEU A 171 -0.34 4.25 10.81
CA LEU A 171 -1.40 5.24 10.85
C LEU A 171 -1.90 5.57 9.44
N PRO A 172 -3.17 6.00 9.30
CA PRO A 172 -3.68 6.50 8.04
C PRO A 172 -2.84 7.65 7.47
N SER A 173 -2.82 7.77 6.14
CA SER A 173 -2.01 8.78 5.47
C SER A 173 -2.38 10.21 5.91
N GLY A 174 -1.36 11.02 6.17
CA GLY A 174 -1.52 12.40 6.65
C GLY A 174 -1.82 12.53 8.15
N VAL A 175 -1.75 11.44 8.91
CA VAL A 175 -1.82 11.42 10.37
C VAL A 175 -0.43 11.18 10.95
N THR A 176 -0.10 11.89 12.03
CA THR A 176 1.17 11.77 12.75
C THR A 176 0.98 11.80 14.26
N ILE A 177 1.89 11.19 14.99
CA ILE A 177 1.93 11.21 16.45
C ILE A 177 2.45 12.57 16.96
N GLY A 178 1.78 13.12 17.97
CA GLY A 178 2.02 14.46 18.52
C GLY A 178 2.95 14.52 19.74
N ASN A 179 3.24 13.40 20.40
CA ASN A 179 4.22 13.29 21.49
C ASN A 179 4.73 11.85 21.65
N ASN A 180 5.86 11.69 22.32
CA ASN A 180 6.30 10.35 22.74
C ASN A 180 5.38 9.86 23.86
N PHE A 181 4.97 8.60 23.78
CA PHE A 181 4.15 7.96 24.80
C PHE A 181 4.41 6.47 24.75
N THR A 182 4.60 5.84 25.90
CA THR A 182 4.63 4.38 25.99
C THR A 182 3.77 3.94 27.17
N VAL A 183 2.95 2.92 26.95
CA VAL A 183 2.15 2.31 28.00
C VAL A 183 2.41 0.81 28.01
N THR A 184 2.67 0.25 29.18
CA THR A 184 2.85 -1.19 29.37
C THR A 184 1.77 -1.71 30.30
N PHE A 185 1.00 -2.68 29.84
CA PHE A 185 -0.03 -3.35 30.63
C PHE A 185 0.53 -4.60 31.30
N ASN A 186 0.28 -4.75 32.59
CA ASN A 186 0.59 -5.99 33.31
C ASN A 186 -0.49 -7.07 33.05
N SER A 187 -0.29 -8.26 33.63
CA SER A 187 -1.21 -9.40 33.49
C SER A 187 -2.60 -9.19 34.12
N LEU A 188 -2.81 -8.09 34.85
CA LEU A 188 -4.10 -7.67 35.42
C LEU A 188 -4.75 -6.55 34.60
N GLY A 189 -4.12 -6.10 33.50
CA GLY A 189 -4.60 -5.02 32.66
C GLY A 189 -4.36 -3.62 33.25
N GLU A 190 -3.53 -3.52 34.29
CA GLU A 190 -3.16 -2.23 34.87
C GLU A 190 -2.02 -1.60 34.04
N PRO A 191 -2.13 -0.31 33.68
CA PRO A 191 -1.07 0.38 32.97
C PRO A 191 0.05 0.75 33.94
N THR A 192 1.28 0.56 33.46
CA THR A 192 2.50 1.07 34.07
C THR A 192 3.07 2.14 33.15
N PHE A 193 3.42 3.28 33.74
CA PHE A 193 3.98 4.44 33.05
C PHE A 193 5.41 4.66 33.56
N LEU A 194 6.32 5.12 32.70
CA LEU A 194 7.63 5.54 33.19
C LEU A 194 7.52 6.90 33.89
N PRO A 195 8.39 7.21 34.87
CA PRO A 195 8.28 8.42 35.70
C PRO A 195 8.35 9.76 34.93
N GLU A 196 8.78 9.74 33.68
CA GLU A 196 8.91 10.93 32.82
C GLU A 196 7.90 10.95 31.66
N ASP A 197 7.01 9.96 31.58
CA ASP A 197 6.05 9.84 30.49
C ASP A 197 4.79 10.67 30.73
N GLU A 198 4.27 11.27 29.65
CA GLU A 198 2.90 11.77 29.64
C GLU A 198 1.92 10.58 29.80
N ASP A 199 0.76 10.78 30.41
CA ASP A 199 -0.31 9.78 30.55
C ASP A 199 -1.23 9.67 29.31
N SER A 200 -0.82 10.35 28.23
CA SER A 200 -1.61 10.50 27.02
C SER A 200 -0.77 10.63 25.76
N VAL A 201 -1.37 10.22 24.63
CA VAL A 201 -0.81 10.40 23.28
C VAL A 201 -1.71 11.30 22.44
N LYS A 202 -1.11 12.21 21.70
CA LYS A 202 -1.78 13.08 20.73
C LYS A 202 -1.65 12.48 19.33
N ILE A 203 -2.74 12.48 18.60
CA ILE A 203 -2.81 12.13 17.18
C ILE A 203 -3.16 13.40 16.41
N SER A 204 -2.32 13.79 15.46
CA SER A 204 -2.44 15.05 14.72
C SER A 204 -2.64 14.78 13.22
N ALA A 205 -3.59 15.48 12.60
CA ALA A 205 -3.76 15.49 11.15
C ALA A 205 -4.30 16.85 10.68
N ASN A 206 -3.68 17.45 9.66
CA ASN A 206 -4.14 18.70 9.04
C ASN A 206 -4.43 19.85 10.05
N GLY A 207 -3.65 19.95 11.12
CA GLY A 207 -3.83 20.97 12.17
C GLY A 207 -5.01 20.71 13.11
N GLN A 208 -5.53 19.48 13.14
CA GLN A 208 -6.47 18.98 14.15
C GLN A 208 -5.76 17.93 15.00
N ASP A 209 -5.95 18.02 16.31
CA ASP A 209 -5.36 17.08 17.27
C ASP A 209 -6.46 16.35 18.05
N LYS A 210 -6.20 15.08 18.37
CA LYS A 210 -6.99 14.28 19.30
C LYS A 210 -6.09 13.67 20.35
N THR A 211 -6.52 13.75 21.61
CA THR A 211 -5.74 13.22 22.73
C THR A 211 -6.37 11.93 23.22
N ILE A 212 -5.55 10.90 23.39
CA ILE A 212 -5.94 9.61 23.91
C ILE A 212 -5.27 9.47 25.28
N SER A 213 -6.05 9.40 26.35
CA SER A 213 -5.56 9.26 27.71
C SER A 213 -5.83 7.86 28.23
N VAL A 214 -4.85 7.31 28.97
CA VAL A 214 -5.01 6.03 29.67
C VAL A 214 -5.11 6.32 31.16
N THR A 215 -6.23 5.94 31.78
CA THR A 215 -6.46 6.19 33.21
C THR A 215 -5.56 5.29 34.05
N GLU A 216 -4.84 5.87 35.01
CA GLU A 216 -4.08 5.12 36.02
C GLU A 216 -4.93 4.04 36.70
N TYR A 217 -4.27 2.94 37.08
CA TYR A 217 -4.83 1.77 37.77
C TYR A 217 -5.87 0.93 36.99
N THR A 218 -6.77 1.56 36.22
CA THR A 218 -7.85 0.86 35.52
C THR A 218 -7.54 0.57 34.05
N GLY A 219 -6.56 1.28 33.47
CA GLY A 219 -6.23 1.16 32.04
C GLY A 219 -7.32 1.68 31.11
N LYS A 220 -8.35 2.38 31.64
CA LYS A 220 -9.45 2.90 30.82
C LYS A 220 -8.91 3.91 29.80
N VAL A 221 -9.14 3.61 28.52
CA VAL A 221 -8.72 4.45 27.39
C VAL A 221 -9.85 5.39 26.96
N SER A 222 -9.60 6.70 26.89
CA SER A 222 -10.58 7.70 26.43
C SER A 222 -9.99 8.69 25.42
N ILE A 223 -10.82 9.13 24.48
CA ILE A 223 -10.47 10.13 23.47
C ILE A 223 -11.10 11.48 23.85
N SER A 224 -10.30 12.55 23.82
CA SER A 224 -10.74 13.96 24.00
C SER A 224 -10.42 14.79 22.77
#